data_AF-A0A9X4XLC8-F1
#
_entry.id   AF-A0A9X4XLC8-F1
#
_cell.length_a   1.000
_cell.length_b   1.000
_cell.length_c   1.000
_cell.angle_alpha   90.00
_cell.angle_beta   90.00
_cell.angle_gamma   90.00
#
_symmetry.space_group_name_H-M   'P 1'
#
loop_
_entity.id
_entity.type
_entity.pdbx_description
1 polymer ?
#
loop_
_entity_poly.entity_id
_entity_poly.type
_entity_poly.pdbx_seq_one_letter_code
_entity_poly.pdbx_strand_id
1 'polypeptide(L)'
;MVDLLDIIARFRTKGILLDTNLLILLVVGLYRRDRISKFNRTRQYTINDFDLITAFIHQFPRRITTPHILAETDNLMRQMDRNEHRALSIVMSSLVSTLLEICVPSVDAVRQGAYDRLGLTDSAIQIAAVTEDVLVVTDDAKLANWLAHAGRDVLNINHVRMLNWN
;
A
#
# COMPACT_ATOMS: atom_id res chain seq x y z
N MET A 1 -21.76 -0.54 -8.65
CA MET A 1 -20.42 -0.01 -8.97
C MET A 1 -20.13 0.98 -7.87
N VAL A 2 -19.10 0.78 -7.06
CA VAL A 2 -18.79 1.74 -5.98
C VAL A 2 -18.30 3.01 -6.65
N ASP A 3 -18.90 4.15 -6.35
CA ASP A 3 -18.45 5.42 -6.86
C ASP A 3 -17.12 5.80 -6.17
N LEU A 4 -16.04 5.83 -6.93
CA LEU A 4 -14.71 6.15 -6.42
C LEU A 4 -14.60 7.60 -5.98
N LEU A 5 -15.40 8.52 -6.55
CA LEU A 5 -15.47 9.91 -6.07
C LEU A 5 -16.06 9.97 -4.67
N ASP A 6 -17.10 9.17 -4.40
CA ASP A 6 -17.68 9.05 -3.05
C ASP A 6 -16.68 8.44 -2.07
N ILE A 7 -15.90 7.43 -2.48
CA ILE A 7 -14.81 6.89 -1.64
C ILE A 7 -13.79 7.99 -1.32
N ILE A 8 -13.30 8.71 -2.34
CA ILE A 8 -12.32 9.78 -2.15
C ILE A 8 -12.90 10.82 -1.19
N ALA A 9 -14.14 11.27 -1.39
CA ALA A 9 -14.80 12.23 -0.52
C ALA A 9 -14.90 11.73 0.93
N ARG A 10 -15.33 10.48 1.13
CA ARG A 10 -15.51 9.86 2.46
C ARG A 10 -14.18 9.70 3.22
N PHE A 11 -13.10 9.39 2.51
CA PHE A 11 -11.80 9.09 3.12
C PHE A 11 -10.78 10.21 3.03
N ARG A 12 -11.08 11.32 2.35
CA ARG A 12 -10.14 12.42 2.13
C ARG A 12 -9.46 12.90 3.41
N THR A 13 -10.23 13.06 4.48
CA THR A 13 -9.74 13.52 5.78
C THR A 13 -9.29 12.39 6.69
N LYS A 14 -9.87 11.19 6.53
CA LYS A 14 -9.54 10.01 7.34
C LYS A 14 -8.18 9.43 6.96
N GLY A 15 -7.89 9.35 5.67
CA GLY A 15 -6.62 8.90 5.13
C GLY A 15 -6.67 7.54 4.44
N ILE A 16 -5.49 7.14 3.98
CA ILE A 16 -5.26 5.96 3.15
C ILE A 16 -4.08 5.16 3.67
N LEU A 17 -4.13 3.84 3.51
CA LEU A 17 -3.05 2.90 3.80
C LEU A 17 -2.84 2.01 2.58
N LEU A 18 -1.59 1.88 2.13
CA LEU A 18 -1.21 0.94 1.08
C LEU A 18 -0.61 -0.33 1.68
N ASP A 19 -0.87 -1.47 1.04
CA ASP A 19 -0.11 -2.68 1.33
C ASP A 19 1.35 -2.59 0.84
N THR A 20 2.12 -3.64 1.16
CA THR A 20 3.53 -3.77 0.79
C THR A 20 3.74 -3.72 -0.73
N ASN A 21 2.92 -4.40 -1.53
CA ASN A 21 3.15 -4.51 -2.98
C ASN A 21 2.96 -3.16 -3.68
N LEU A 22 1.92 -2.41 -3.32
CA LEU A 22 1.67 -1.08 -3.87
C LEU A 22 2.70 -0.06 -3.38
N LEU A 23 3.20 -0.19 -2.15
CA LEU A 23 4.29 0.65 -1.67
C LEU A 23 5.59 0.38 -2.44
N ILE A 24 5.90 -0.88 -2.77
CA ILE A 24 7.02 -1.23 -3.64
C ILE A 24 6.84 -0.62 -5.04
N LEU A 25 5.63 -0.69 -5.62
CA LEU A 25 5.35 -0.04 -6.91
C LEU A 25 5.69 1.45 -6.89
N LEU A 26 5.27 2.16 -5.83
CA LEU A 26 5.60 3.58 -5.67
C LEU A 26 7.10 3.82 -5.60
N VAL A 27 7.81 3.08 -4.76
CA VAL A 27 9.27 3.25 -4.56
C VAL A 27 10.01 3.01 -5.87
N VAL A 28 9.69 1.92 -6.57
CA VAL A 28 10.32 1.57 -7.85
C VAL A 28 10.00 2.61 -8.92
N GLY A 29 8.75 3.07 -9.00
CA GLY A 29 8.35 4.09 -9.98
C GLY A 29 8.96 5.46 -9.71
N LEU A 30 9.05 5.88 -8.45
CA LEU A 30 9.71 7.12 -8.01
C LEU A 30 11.22 7.08 -8.25
N TYR A 31 11.85 5.92 -8.08
CA TYR A 31 13.25 5.72 -8.43
C TYR A 31 13.45 5.78 -9.95
N ARG A 32 12.84 4.84 -10.68
CA ARG A 32 12.96 4.68 -12.13
C ARG A 32 11.78 3.92 -12.71
N ARG A 33 10.93 4.62 -13.47
CA ARG A 33 9.75 4.04 -14.14
C ARG A 33 10.05 2.81 -15.00
N ASP A 34 11.20 2.77 -15.69
CA ASP A 34 11.57 1.63 -16.54
C ASP A 34 11.93 0.36 -15.75
N ARG A 35 12.11 0.46 -14.43
CA ARG A 35 12.38 -0.68 -13.54
C ARG A 35 11.10 -1.41 -13.13
N ILE A 36 9.93 -0.78 -13.24
CA ILE A 36 8.63 -1.38 -12.89
C ILE A 36 8.46 -2.73 -13.60
N SER A 37 8.67 -2.78 -14.93
CA SER A 37 8.52 -4.00 -15.73
C SER A 37 9.67 -5.00 -15.59
N LYS A 38 10.81 -4.60 -14.99
CA LYS A 38 12.03 -5.41 -14.90
C LYS A 38 12.22 -6.06 -13.54
N PHE A 39 11.59 -5.52 -12.49
CA PHE A 39 11.72 -6.04 -11.15
C PHE A 39 10.61 -7.04 -10.84
N ASN A 40 10.98 -8.23 -10.33
CA ASN A 40 10.05 -9.36 -10.17
C ASN A 40 8.81 -9.04 -9.32
N ARG A 41 8.92 -8.14 -8.34
CA ARG A 41 7.79 -7.75 -7.48
C ARG A 41 6.84 -6.76 -8.14
N THR A 42 7.30 -6.01 -9.15
CA THR A 42 6.50 -4.97 -9.81
C THR A 42 6.19 -5.26 -11.26
N ARG A 43 6.75 -6.33 -11.85
CA ARG A 43 6.59 -6.65 -13.29
C ARG A 43 5.14 -6.90 -13.72
N GLN A 44 4.24 -7.14 -12.78
CA GLN A 44 2.80 -7.26 -13.01
C GLN A 44 2.08 -5.92 -13.19
N TYR A 45 2.74 -4.81 -12.85
CA TYR A 45 2.22 -3.46 -13.02
C TYR A 45 2.82 -2.79 -14.25
N THR A 46 2.13 -1.74 -14.68
CA THR A 46 2.54 -0.86 -15.77
C THR A 46 2.96 0.50 -15.24
N ILE A 47 3.57 1.32 -16.10
CA ILE A 47 3.83 2.73 -15.77
C ILE A 47 2.51 3.47 -15.50
N ASN A 48 1.45 3.15 -16.25
CA ASN A 48 0.12 3.74 -16.03
C ASN A 48 -0.44 3.39 -14.66
N ASP A 49 -0.23 2.16 -14.17
CA ASP A 49 -0.64 1.77 -12.81
C ASP A 49 0.09 2.60 -11.75
N PHE A 50 1.38 2.86 -11.95
CA PHE A 50 2.15 3.73 -11.06
C PHE A 50 1.61 5.16 -11.09
N ASP A 51 1.38 5.74 -12.27
CA ASP A 51 0.86 7.11 -12.40
C ASP A 51 -0.54 7.23 -11.76
N LEU A 52 -1.39 6.24 -11.97
CA LEU A 52 -2.73 6.14 -11.41
C LEU A 52 -2.72 6.03 -9.88
N ILE A 53 -1.93 5.11 -9.32
CA ILE A 53 -1.82 4.97 -7.86
C ILE A 53 -1.24 6.24 -7.25
N THR A 54 -0.25 6.85 -7.88
CA THR A 54 0.38 8.08 -7.40
C THR A 54 -0.65 9.20 -7.26
N ALA A 55 -1.38 9.54 -8.31
CA ALA A 55 -2.34 10.65 -8.20
C ALA A 55 -3.64 10.29 -7.46
N PHE A 56 -3.98 9.00 -7.29
CA PHE A 56 -5.03 8.56 -6.37
C PHE A 56 -4.62 8.87 -4.93
N ILE A 57 -3.40 8.48 -4.54
CA ILE A 57 -2.85 8.73 -3.21
C ILE A 57 -2.71 10.23 -2.93
N HIS A 58 -2.40 11.05 -3.94
CA HIS A 58 -2.34 12.50 -3.78
C HIS A 58 -3.67 13.15 -3.38
N GLN A 59 -4.81 12.46 -3.56
CA GLN A 59 -6.10 12.95 -3.08
C GLN A 59 -6.23 12.91 -1.55
N PHE A 60 -5.34 12.16 -0.87
CA PHE A 60 -5.36 11.93 0.57
C PHE A 60 -4.16 12.62 1.24
N PRO A 61 -4.38 13.75 1.95
CA PRO A 61 -3.31 14.42 2.70
C PRO A 61 -2.73 13.53 3.81
N ARG A 62 -3.57 12.68 4.41
CA ARG A 62 -3.19 11.74 5.47
C ARG A 62 -2.90 10.37 4.86
N ARG A 63 -1.62 9.99 4.83
CA ARG A 63 -1.14 8.70 4.33
C ARG A 63 -0.51 7.93 5.47
N ILE A 64 -1.04 6.75 5.75
CA ILE A 64 -0.66 5.91 6.87
C ILE A 64 0.12 4.71 6.37
N THR A 65 1.04 4.23 7.20
CA THR A 65 1.72 2.95 7.03
C THR A 65 1.93 2.28 8.39
N THR A 66 2.45 1.07 8.39
CA THR A 66 2.91 0.38 9.60
C THR A 66 4.40 0.07 9.49
N PRO A 67 5.11 -0.07 10.62
CA PRO A 67 6.49 -0.54 10.62
C PRO A 67 6.65 -1.91 9.91
N HIS A 68 5.62 -2.77 9.95
CA HIS A 68 5.60 -4.05 9.25
C HIS A 68 5.64 -3.88 7.74
N ILE A 69 4.80 -3.00 7.17
CA ILE A 69 4.81 -2.69 5.74
C ILE A 69 6.16 -2.10 5.33
N LEU A 70 6.70 -1.16 6.12
CA LEU A 70 7.99 -0.52 5.81
C LEU A 70 9.15 -1.51 5.84
N ALA A 71 9.22 -2.36 6.87
CA ALA A 71 10.27 -3.37 7.00
C ALA A 71 10.18 -4.42 5.89
N GLU A 72 8.97 -4.89 5.55
CA GLU A 72 8.77 -5.82 4.45
C GLU A 72 9.15 -5.19 3.10
N THR A 73 8.77 -3.93 2.89
CA THR A 73 9.14 -3.15 1.71
C THR A 73 10.66 -3.01 1.59
N ASP A 74 11.38 -2.60 2.64
CA ASP A 74 12.84 -2.49 2.61
C ASP A 74 13.48 -3.85 2.29
N ASN A 75 13.05 -4.91 2.97
CA ASN A 75 13.56 -6.27 2.77
C ASN A 75 13.36 -6.77 1.34
N LEU A 76 12.17 -6.56 0.77
CA LEU A 76 11.88 -6.93 -0.62
C LEU A 76 12.69 -6.08 -1.60
N MET A 77 12.94 -4.80 -1.29
CA MET A 77 13.74 -3.93 -2.13
C MET A 77 15.22 -4.30 -2.17
N ARG A 78 15.74 -5.00 -1.16
CA ARG A 78 17.10 -5.57 -1.19
C ARG A 78 17.32 -6.62 -2.30
N GLN A 79 16.25 -7.11 -2.94
CA GLN A 79 16.33 -8.03 -4.08
C GLN A 79 16.73 -7.33 -5.40
N MET A 80 16.70 -5.99 -5.45
CA MET A 80 17.24 -5.23 -6.60
C MET A 80 18.77 -5.29 -6.64
N ASP A 81 19.35 -4.88 -7.77
CA ASP A 81 20.80 -4.86 -7.95
C ASP A 81 21.47 -3.97 -6.90
N ARG A 82 22.60 -4.43 -6.35
CA ARG A 82 23.30 -3.71 -5.26
C ARG A 82 23.71 -2.29 -5.66
N ASN A 83 23.98 -2.05 -6.94
CA ASN A 83 24.33 -0.71 -7.44
C ASN A 83 23.14 0.26 -7.37
N GLU A 84 21.91 -0.25 -7.29
CA GLU A 84 20.68 0.56 -7.17
C GLU A 84 20.34 0.88 -5.70
N HIS A 85 20.90 0.15 -4.72
CA HIS A 85 20.50 0.24 -3.30
C HIS A 85 20.62 1.64 -2.74
N ARG A 86 21.69 2.38 -3.05
CA ARG A 86 21.87 3.75 -2.57
C ARG A 86 20.75 4.68 -3.04
N ALA A 87 20.37 4.58 -4.31
CA ALA A 87 19.31 5.41 -4.87
C ALA A 87 17.94 5.02 -4.31
N LEU A 88 17.67 3.72 -4.16
CA LEU A 88 16.46 3.22 -3.51
C LEU A 88 16.35 3.68 -2.06
N SER A 89 17.44 3.68 -1.28
CA SER A 89 17.42 4.19 0.09
C SER A 89 17.07 5.67 0.16
N ILE A 90 17.54 6.49 -0.78
CA ILE A 90 17.17 7.91 -0.85
C ILE A 90 15.67 8.06 -1.10
N VAL A 91 15.12 7.30 -2.06
CA VAL A 91 13.68 7.30 -2.37
C VAL A 91 12.86 6.82 -1.17
N MET A 92 13.26 5.73 -0.53
CA MET A 92 12.62 5.21 0.68
C MET A 92 12.62 6.24 1.81
N SER A 93 13.76 6.87 2.11
CA SER A 93 13.84 7.91 3.14
C SER A 93 12.92 9.10 2.84
N SER A 94 12.89 9.54 1.59
CA SER A 94 11.98 10.62 1.17
C SER A 94 10.52 10.19 1.33
N LEU A 95 10.15 8.98 0.92
CA LEU A 95 8.78 8.49 1.00
C LEU A 95 8.32 8.35 2.44
N VAL A 96 9.11 7.68 3.29
CA VAL A 96 8.80 7.46 4.72
C VAL A 96 8.59 8.78 5.45
N SER A 97 9.36 9.84 5.11
CA SER A 97 9.17 11.17 5.71
C SER A 97 7.79 11.81 5.44
N THR A 98 7.03 11.27 4.48
CA THR A 98 5.69 11.74 4.12
C THR A 98 4.55 10.85 4.63
N LEU A 99 4.88 9.75 5.33
CA LEU A 99 3.93 8.77 5.86
C LEU A 99 3.80 8.93 7.37
N LEU A 100 2.59 8.75 7.87
CA LEU A 100 2.31 8.64 9.29
C LEU A 100 2.40 7.16 9.70
N GLU A 101 3.41 6.81 10.48
CA GLU A 101 3.55 5.45 11.00
C GLU A 101 2.60 5.19 12.16
N ILE A 102 1.86 4.08 12.05
CA ILE A 102 0.99 3.58 13.11
C ILE A 102 1.58 2.25 13.58
N CYS A 103 2.11 2.28 14.80
CA CYS A 103 2.76 1.13 15.39
C CYS A 103 1.72 0.16 15.92
N VAL A 104 1.59 -0.99 15.25
CA VAL A 104 0.78 -2.11 15.71
C VAL A 104 1.72 -3.11 16.38
N PRO A 105 1.60 -3.39 17.69
CA PRO A 105 2.42 -4.41 18.32
C PRO A 105 2.24 -5.77 17.64
N SER A 106 3.33 -6.46 17.30
CA SER A 106 3.25 -7.77 16.63
C SER A 106 2.44 -8.78 17.44
N VAL A 107 2.45 -8.68 18.78
CA VAL A 107 1.64 -9.54 19.66
C VAL A 107 0.14 -9.36 19.42
N ASP A 108 -0.31 -8.15 19.10
CA ASP A 108 -1.72 -7.89 18.81
C ASP A 108 -2.08 -8.40 17.42
N ALA A 109 -1.19 -8.21 16.45
CA ALA A 109 -1.36 -8.73 15.09
C ALA A 109 -1.45 -10.26 15.04
N VAL A 110 -0.61 -10.99 15.79
CA VAL A 110 -0.69 -12.47 15.82
C VAL A 110 -1.88 -13.01 16.62
N ARG A 111 -2.44 -12.22 17.53
CA ARG A 111 -3.65 -12.58 18.30
C ARG A 111 -4.94 -12.37 17.51
N GLN A 112 -4.89 -11.64 16.40
CA GLN A 112 -6.04 -11.53 15.51
C GLN A 112 -6.37 -12.87 14.88
N GLY A 113 -7.67 -13.16 14.77
CA GLY A 113 -8.16 -14.35 14.06
C GLY A 113 -7.86 -14.37 12.56
N ALA A 114 -7.19 -13.33 12.05
CA ALA A 114 -6.72 -13.24 10.69
C ALA A 114 -5.31 -13.81 10.49
N TYR A 115 -4.51 -13.97 11.54
CA TYR A 115 -3.08 -14.26 11.41
C TYR A 115 -2.78 -15.60 10.73
N ASP A 116 -3.53 -16.64 11.07
CA ASP A 116 -3.41 -17.98 10.47
C ASP A 116 -3.65 -17.96 8.96
N ARG A 117 -4.49 -17.04 8.48
CA ARG A 117 -4.86 -16.89 7.08
C ARG A 117 -3.99 -15.87 6.38
N LEU A 118 -3.83 -14.67 6.92
CA LEU A 118 -3.20 -13.54 6.22
C LEU A 118 -1.70 -13.38 6.52
N GLY A 119 -1.25 -13.84 7.70
CA GLY A 119 0.11 -13.58 8.15
C GLY A 119 0.25 -12.24 8.90
N LEU A 120 1.48 -11.94 9.33
CA LEU A 120 1.74 -10.87 10.31
C LEU A 120 1.47 -9.47 9.76
N THR A 121 2.03 -9.12 8.60
CA THR A 121 1.88 -7.79 8.00
C THR A 121 0.41 -7.47 7.77
N ASP A 122 -0.32 -8.38 7.16
CA ASP A 122 -1.73 -8.19 6.81
C ASP A 122 -2.64 -8.12 8.05
N SER A 123 -2.36 -8.91 9.09
CA SER A 123 -3.02 -8.74 10.39
C SER A 123 -2.77 -7.36 10.99
N ALA A 124 -1.55 -6.83 10.86
CA ALA A 124 -1.24 -5.47 11.31
C ALA A 124 -1.97 -4.41 10.48
N ILE A 125 -2.09 -4.62 9.15
CA ILE A 125 -2.89 -3.76 8.26
C ILE A 125 -4.35 -3.72 8.73
N GLN A 126 -4.94 -4.86 9.06
CA GLN A 126 -6.32 -4.91 9.56
C GLN A 126 -6.49 -4.09 10.84
N ILE A 127 -5.58 -4.25 11.81
CA ILE A 127 -5.65 -3.48 13.07
C ILE A 127 -5.51 -1.99 12.81
N ALA A 128 -4.52 -1.58 12.00
CA ALA A 128 -4.31 -0.18 11.66
C ALA A 128 -5.51 0.42 10.93
N ALA A 129 -6.08 -0.30 9.96
CA ALA A 129 -7.27 0.13 9.22
C ALA A 129 -8.48 0.36 10.13
N VAL A 130 -8.68 -0.51 11.13
CA VAL A 130 -9.77 -0.36 12.12
C VAL A 130 -9.50 0.80 13.06
N THR A 131 -8.30 0.91 13.60
CA THR A 131 -7.94 1.89 14.62
C THR A 131 -7.98 3.31 14.07
N GLU A 132 -7.52 3.47 12.82
CA GLU A 132 -7.39 4.77 12.18
C GLU A 132 -8.57 5.13 11.26
N ASP A 133 -9.51 4.19 11.09
CA ASP A 133 -10.69 4.33 10.22
C ASP A 133 -10.31 4.80 8.81
N VAL A 134 -9.33 4.11 8.18
CA VAL A 134 -8.77 4.49 6.88
C VAL A 134 -9.12 3.53 5.76
N LEU A 135 -9.03 4.04 4.53
CA LEU A 135 -9.15 3.25 3.33
C LEU A 135 -7.88 2.42 3.10
N VAL A 136 -8.02 1.10 3.00
CA VAL A 136 -6.93 0.24 2.56
C VAL A 136 -6.94 0.13 1.03
N VAL A 137 -5.78 0.25 0.38
CA VAL A 137 -5.61 -0.10 -1.02
C VAL A 137 -4.58 -1.20 -1.13
N THR A 138 -4.95 -2.26 -1.85
CA THR A 138 -4.14 -3.48 -1.96
C THR A 138 -4.25 -4.06 -3.36
N ASP A 139 -3.28 -4.85 -3.78
CA ASP A 139 -3.43 -5.71 -4.95
C ASP A 139 -3.76 -7.17 -4.59
N ASP A 140 -3.67 -7.54 -3.31
CA ASP A 140 -3.95 -8.87 -2.79
C ASP A 140 -5.46 -9.08 -2.63
N ALA A 141 -6.01 -10.00 -3.44
CA ALA A 141 -7.42 -10.34 -3.40
C ALA A 141 -7.84 -11.02 -2.09
N LYS A 142 -6.96 -11.76 -1.44
CA LYS A 142 -7.22 -12.42 -0.15
C LYS A 142 -7.34 -11.37 0.96
N LEU A 143 -6.43 -10.41 1.03
CA LEU A 143 -6.50 -9.29 1.97
C LEU A 143 -7.75 -8.43 1.72
N ALA A 144 -8.00 -8.06 0.46
CA ALA A 144 -9.17 -7.27 0.08
C ALA A 144 -10.48 -7.96 0.49
N ASN A 145 -10.62 -9.25 0.17
CA ASN A 145 -11.81 -10.01 0.55
C ASN A 145 -11.94 -10.10 2.06
N TRP A 146 -10.87 -10.38 2.79
CA TRP A 146 -10.92 -10.47 4.25
C TRP A 146 -11.41 -9.16 4.90
N LEU A 147 -10.83 -8.03 4.51
CA LEU A 147 -11.19 -6.72 5.01
C LEU A 147 -12.65 -6.38 4.67
N ALA A 148 -13.08 -6.64 3.44
CA ALA A 148 -14.46 -6.41 3.02
C ALA A 148 -15.47 -7.25 3.83
N HIS A 149 -15.18 -8.53 4.08
CA HIS A 149 -16.04 -9.39 4.93
C HIS A 149 -16.08 -8.91 6.39
N ALA A 150 -15.00 -8.29 6.87
CA ALA A 150 -14.94 -7.65 8.17
C ALA A 150 -15.59 -6.24 8.21
N GLY A 151 -16.29 -5.84 7.14
CA GLY A 151 -16.97 -4.56 7.01
C GLY A 151 -16.02 -3.37 6.90
N ARG A 152 -14.78 -3.59 6.43
CA ARG A 152 -13.77 -2.54 6.28
C ARG A 152 -13.72 -2.01 4.86
N ASP A 153 -13.45 -0.73 4.76
CA ASP A 153 -13.33 -0.04 3.49
C ASP A 153 -11.97 -0.35 2.85
N VAL A 154 -12.03 -1.08 1.74
CA VAL A 154 -10.87 -1.55 1.00
C VAL A 154 -11.12 -1.45 -0.49
N LEU A 155 -10.07 -1.07 -1.21
CA LEU A 155 -10.04 -1.08 -2.68
C LEU A 155 -8.93 -2.00 -3.17
N ASN A 156 -9.27 -2.86 -4.11
CA ASN A 156 -8.26 -3.49 -4.93
C ASN A 156 -7.79 -2.50 -6.02
N ILE A 157 -6.50 -2.50 -6.38
CA ILE A 157 -5.98 -1.67 -7.48
C ILE A 157 -6.78 -1.83 -8.78
N ASN A 158 -7.35 -3.02 -9.05
CA ASN A 158 -8.18 -3.24 -10.23
C ASN A 158 -9.45 -2.37 -10.26
N HIS A 159 -9.99 -1.99 -9.10
CA HIS A 159 -11.09 -1.01 -9.04
C HIS A 159 -10.58 0.40 -9.35
N VAL A 160 -9.38 0.75 -8.88
CA VAL A 160 -8.75 2.03 -9.18
C VAL A 160 -8.46 2.16 -10.68
N ARG A 161 -8.02 1.07 -11.35
CA ARG A 161 -7.79 1.01 -12.81
C ARG A 161 -9.00 1.37 -13.66
N MET A 162 -10.21 1.27 -13.12
CA MET A 162 -11.44 1.68 -13.81
C MET A 162 -11.63 3.20 -13.84
N LEU A 163 -10.76 3.97 -13.17
CA LEU A 163 -10.71 5.42 -13.28
C LEU A 163 -10.17 5.82 -14.67
N ASN A 164 -11.05 6.34 -15.51
CA ASN A 164 -10.63 7.20 -16.60
C ASN A 164 -10.40 8.60 -16.01
N TRP A 165 -9.16 8.92 -15.63
CA TRP A 165 -8.77 10.32 -15.44
C TRP A 165 -8.71 10.98 -16.80
N ASN A 166 -9.82 11.64 -17.17
CA ASN A 166 -9.85 12.63 -18.24
C ASN A 166 -9.45 13.99 -17.70
#